data_AF-A0A952D4Q6-F1
#
_entry.id   AF-A0A952D4Q6-F1
#
_cell.length_a   1.000
_cell.length_b   1.000
_cell.length_c   1.000
_cell.angle_alpha   90.00
_cell.angle_beta   90.00
_cell.angle_gamma   90.00
#
_symmetry.space_group_name_H-M   'P 1'
#
loop_
_entity.id
_entity.type
_entity.pdbx_description
1 polymer ?
#
loop_
_entity_poly.entity_id
_entity_poly.type
_entity_poly.pdbx_seq_one_letter_code
_entity_poly.pdbx_strand_id
1 'polypeptide(L)'
;PGDKQLFLIFADRTSGKETYGAARFLYADMPKDGKLVLDFNQAYNPPCAFTSFATCPLAPPENRLDLRVTAGEKKYAGGAH
;
A
#
# COMPACT_ATOMS: atom_id res chain seq x y z
N PRO A 1 3.73 -14.91 -5.27
CA PRO A 1 3.70 -13.96 -6.42
C PRO A 1 4.39 -14.61 -7.63
N GLY A 2 3.63 -15.17 -8.56
CA GLY A 2 4.17 -15.55 -9.87
C GLY A 2 4.43 -14.29 -10.69
N ASP A 3 5.29 -14.36 -11.69
CA ASP A 3 5.82 -13.26 -12.52
C ASP A 3 4.78 -12.50 -13.38
N LYS A 4 3.53 -12.42 -12.93
CA LYS A 4 2.38 -11.89 -13.66
C LYS A 4 1.91 -10.53 -13.15
N GLN A 5 2.40 -10.08 -11.99
CA GLN A 5 1.96 -8.84 -11.35
C GLN A 5 3.13 -8.03 -10.82
N LEU A 6 3.01 -6.72 -10.95
CA LEU A 6 3.89 -5.74 -10.33
C LEU A 6 3.49 -5.57 -8.86
N PHE A 7 4.49 -5.53 -7.99
CA PHE A 7 4.30 -5.23 -6.58
C PHE A 7 4.66 -3.77 -6.32
N LEU A 8 3.68 -2.99 -5.85
CA LEU A 8 3.84 -1.57 -5.54
C LEU A 8 3.69 -1.34 -4.04
N ILE A 9 4.55 -0.48 -3.53
CA ILE A 9 4.52 0.00 -2.15
C ILE A 9 4.39 1.51 -2.23
N PHE A 10 3.33 2.06 -1.63
CA PHE A 10 3.06 3.49 -1.69
C PHE A 10 2.61 4.03 -0.33
N ALA A 11 2.82 5.32 -0.16
CA ALA A 11 2.21 6.11 0.91
C ALA A 11 1.50 7.31 0.29
N ASP A 12 0.52 7.85 1.00
CA ASP A 12 -0.28 8.98 0.52
C ASP A 12 -0.70 9.86 1.70
N ARG A 13 -1.44 10.94 1.43
CA ARG A 13 -1.85 11.90 2.47
C ARG A 13 -2.80 11.32 3.54
N THR A 14 -3.32 10.10 3.37
CA THR A 14 -4.09 9.37 4.40
C THR A 14 -3.23 8.52 5.34
N SER A 15 -1.97 8.22 4.96
CA SER A 15 -1.05 7.40 5.77
C SER A 15 -0.84 8.00 7.15
N GLY A 16 -1.01 7.17 8.19
CA GLY A 16 -0.84 7.56 9.60
C GLY A 16 -2.03 8.32 10.20
N LYS A 17 -3.05 8.62 9.38
CA LYS A 17 -4.29 9.29 9.81
C LYS A 17 -5.48 8.36 9.70
N GLU A 18 -5.69 7.81 8.50
CA GLU A 18 -6.84 6.96 8.16
C GLU A 18 -6.40 5.57 7.70
N THR A 19 -5.18 5.43 7.19
CA THR A 19 -4.57 4.17 6.71
C THR A 19 -3.26 3.90 7.45
N TYR A 20 -2.68 2.70 7.29
CA TYR A 20 -1.44 2.34 7.99
C TYR A 20 -0.31 3.34 7.70
N GLY A 21 0.50 3.63 8.73
CA GLY A 21 1.42 4.77 8.75
C GLY A 21 2.57 4.68 7.74
N ALA A 22 3.16 3.50 7.60
CA ALA A 22 4.37 3.34 6.82
C ALA A 22 4.13 3.26 5.31
N ALA A 23 3.16 2.44 4.89
CA ALA A 23 2.79 2.21 3.50
C ALA A 23 1.54 1.32 3.40
N ARG A 24 0.95 1.27 2.21
CA ARG A 24 0.09 0.16 1.77
C ARG A 24 0.71 -0.57 0.59
N PHE A 25 0.31 -1.82 0.44
CA PHE A 25 0.73 -2.69 -0.64
C PHE A 25 -0.35 -2.76 -1.70
N LEU A 26 0.05 -2.79 -2.97
CA LEU A 26 -0.84 -2.95 -4.11
C LEU A 26 -0.18 -3.87 -5.13
N TYR A 27 -0.94 -4.83 -5.64
CA TYR A 27 -0.56 -5.57 -6.83
C TYR A 27 -1.29 -5.01 -8.04
N ALA A 28 -0.60 -4.94 -9.17
CA ALA A 28 -1.20 -4.57 -10.44
C ALA A 28 -0.75 -5.56 -11.51
N ASP A 29 -1.62 -5.84 -12.49
CA ASP A 29 -1.25 -6.66 -13.64
C ASP A 29 -0.16 -5.97 -14.48
N MET A 30 0.57 -6.74 -15.28
CA MET A 30 1.55 -6.16 -16.22
C MET A 30 0.88 -5.13 -17.15
N PRO A 31 1.59 -4.05 -17.52
CA PRO A 31 1.06 -3.02 -18.41
C PRO A 31 0.54 -3.62 -19.73
N LYS A 32 -0.59 -3.10 -20.20
CA LYS A 32 -1.15 -3.40 -21.53
C LYS A 32 -1.08 -2.14 -22.37
N ASP A 33 -0.51 -2.23 -23.56
CA ASP A 33 -0.33 -1.09 -24.49
C ASP A 33 0.36 0.12 -23.83
N GLY A 34 1.37 -0.15 -23.00
CA GLY A 34 2.12 0.88 -22.26
C GLY A 34 1.36 1.54 -21.11
N LYS A 35 0.14 1.08 -20.80
CA LYS A 35 -0.69 1.60 -19.71
C LYS A 35 -0.79 0.60 -18.57
N LEU A 36 -0.66 1.11 -17.35
CA LEU A 36 -0.83 0.36 -16.11
C LEU A 36 -2.08 0.89 -15.38
N VAL A 37 -2.95 -0.02 -14.94
CA VAL A 37 -4.09 0.32 -14.09
C VAL A 37 -3.73 0.03 -12.66
N LEU A 38 -3.81 1.05 -11.80
CA LEU A 38 -3.63 0.93 -10.36
C LEU A 38 -5.00 1.05 -9.69
N ASP A 39 -5.57 -0.07 -9.24
CA ASP A 39 -6.83 -0.07 -8.51
C ASP A 39 -6.57 0.05 -7.00
N PHE A 40 -6.62 1.28 -6.49
CA PHE A 40 -6.42 1.55 -5.07
C PHE A 40 -7.48 0.93 -4.15
N ASN A 41 -8.62 0.44 -4.66
CA ASN A 41 -9.56 -0.32 -3.84
C ASN A 41 -8.97 -1.64 -3.35
N GLN A 42 -7.95 -2.16 -4.03
CA GLN A 42 -7.23 -3.38 -3.66
C GLN A 42 -5.98 -3.11 -2.81
N ALA A 43 -5.72 -1.86 -2.43
CA ALA A 43 -4.60 -1.54 -1.55
C ALA A 43 -4.86 -2.12 -0.14
N TYR A 44 -3.89 -2.86 0.39
CA TYR A 44 -4.01 -3.56 1.67
C TYR A 44 -2.86 -3.24 2.62
N ASN A 45 -3.09 -3.48 3.91
CA ASN A 45 -2.12 -3.25 4.95
C ASN A 45 -1.06 -4.36 4.95
N PRO A 46 0.23 -4.00 5.06
CA PRO A 46 1.29 -4.98 5.15
C PRO A 46 1.27 -5.72 6.51
N PRO A 47 1.92 -6.90 6.65
CA PRO A 47 1.88 -7.69 7.88
C PRO A 47 2.27 -6.92 9.16
N CYS A 48 3.23 -6.00 9.08
CA CYS A 48 3.65 -5.13 10.19
C CYS A 48 2.54 -4.22 10.72
N ALA A 49 1.46 -3.99 9.97
CA ALA A 49 0.28 -3.29 10.47
C ALA A 49 -0.48 -4.07 11.55
N PHE A 50 -0.26 -5.38 11.65
CA PHE A 50 -0.97 -6.28 12.55
C PHE A 50 -0.07 -6.85 13.66
N THR A 51 1.25 -6.74 13.53
CA THR A 51 2.21 -7.33 14.47
C THR A 51 3.55 -6.61 14.48
N SER A 52 4.13 -6.40 15.66
CA SER A 52 5.48 -5.83 15.84
C SER A 52 6.61 -6.78 15.44
N PHE A 53 6.32 -8.05 15.17
CA PHE A 53 7.32 -9.06 14.84
C PHE A 53 7.61 -9.14 13.32
N ALA A 54 6.87 -8.41 12.50
CA ALA A 54 7.07 -8.38 11.04
C ALA A 54 7.84 -7.13 10.61
N THR A 55 8.84 -7.33 9.76
CA THR A 55 9.59 -6.23 9.12
C THR A 55 9.05 -6.00 7.72
N CYS A 56 8.67 -4.76 7.41
CA CYS A 56 8.16 -4.38 6.10
C CYS A 56 9.03 -3.32 5.43
N PRO A 57 9.09 -3.31 4.08
CA PRO A 57 9.63 -2.16 3.35
C PRO A 57 8.78 -0.91 3.56
N LEU A 58 9.44 0.23 3.63
CA LEU A 58 8.82 1.56 3.63
C LEU A 58 8.59 2.03 2.19
N ALA A 59 7.60 2.90 1.97
CA ALA A 59 7.44 3.56 0.69
C ALA A 59 8.62 4.53 0.45
N PRO A 60 9.38 4.37 -0.65
CA PRO A 60 10.43 5.30 -1.02
C PRO A 60 9.83 6.68 -1.36
N PRO A 61 10.60 7.78 -1.28
CA PRO A 61 10.09 9.14 -1.52
C PRO A 61 9.31 9.30 -2.83
N GLU A 62 9.73 8.63 -3.89
CA GLU A 62 9.13 8.68 -5.23
C GLU A 62 7.73 8.06 -5.26
N ASN A 63 7.42 7.17 -4.31
CA ASN A 63 6.12 6.51 -4.17
C ASN A 63 5.26 7.13 -3.06
N ARG A 64 5.59 8.36 -2.64
CA ARG A 64 4.77 9.14 -1.69
C ARG A 64 3.92 10.11 -2.47
N LEU A 65 2.67 9.72 -2.69
CA LEU A 65 1.75 10.48 -3.52
C LEU A 65 1.26 11.72 -2.77
N ASP A 66 1.34 12.89 -3.40
CA ASP A 66 0.83 14.14 -2.83
C ASP A 66 -0.69 14.31 -2.99
N LEU A 67 -1.42 13.23 -2.74
CA LEU A 67 -2.89 13.15 -2.86
C LEU A 67 -3.45 12.25 -1.76
N ARG A 68 -4.77 12.29 -1.57
CA ARG A 68 -5.46 11.42 -0.61
C ARG A 68 -6.03 10.21 -1.33
N VAL A 69 -5.63 9.00 -0.94
CA VAL A 69 -6.21 7.74 -1.44
C VAL A 69 -7.14 7.16 -0.38
N THR A 70 -8.43 7.49 -0.48
CA THR A 70 -9.47 7.09 0.49
C THR A 70 -10.09 5.72 0.22
N ALA A 71 -9.55 4.95 -0.73
CA ALA A 71 -9.97 3.59 -1.08
C ALA A 71 -9.00 2.55 -0.51
N GLY A 72 -9.43 1.29 -0.40
CA GLY A 72 -8.63 0.19 0.15
C GLY A 72 -8.72 0.07 1.68
N GLU A 73 -7.83 -0.74 2.27
CA GLU A 73 -7.84 -0.98 3.71
C GLU A 73 -7.48 0.27 4.51
N LYS A 74 -8.21 0.46 5.63
CA LYS A 74 -7.99 1.51 6.62
C LYS A 74 -7.02 1.03 7.71
N LYS A 75 -6.63 1.94 8.61
CA LYS A 75 -5.80 1.61 9.77
C LYS A 75 -6.47 0.49 10.58
N TYR A 76 -5.71 -0.57 10.85
CA TYR A 76 -6.15 -1.66 11.71
C TYR A 76 -6.36 -1.16 13.15
N ALA A 77 -7.48 -1.53 13.77
CA ALA A 77 -7.86 -1.06 15.11
C ALA A 77 -7.43 -2.02 16.24
N GLY A 78 -6.99 -3.25 15.92
CA GLY A 78 -6.88 -4.36 16.86
C GLY A 78 -5.56 -4.51 17.63
N GLY A 79 -4.81 -3.44 17.87
CA GLY A 79 -3.71 -3.43 18.86
C GLY A 79 -2.29 -3.29 18.32
N ALA A 80 -1.53 -2.46 19.05
CA ALA A 80 -0.09 -2.19 19.05
C ALA A 80 0.58 -1.68 17.76
N HIS A 81 -0.05 -0.79 16.96
CA HIS A 81 0.58 0.23 16.08
C HIS A 81 -0.39 1.36 15.69
#